data_AF-A0A7W1R502-F1
#
_entry.id   AF-A0A7W1R502-F1
#
_cell.length_a   1.000
_cell.length_b   1.000
_cell.length_c   1.000
_cell.angle_alpha   90.00
_cell.angle_beta   90.00
_cell.angle_gamma   90.00
#
_symmetry.space_group_name_H-M   'P 1'
#
loop_
_entity.id
_entity.type
_entity.pdbx_description
1 polymer ?
#
loop_
_entity_poly.entity_id
_entity_poly.type
_entity_poly.pdbx_seq_one_letter_code
_entity_poly.pdbx_strand_id
1 'polypeptide(L)' 'MARDPRAIPRREVVTLLAYAEAGSHKAAAHLLGISESTSRQRVSQLVRRVGARNAAQAAWRLRHDLEGEGSGAPE' A
#
# COMPACT_ATOMS: atom_id res chain seq x y z
N MET A 1 15.80 6.29 6.91
CA MET A 1 15.45 7.13 5.74
C MET A 1 14.16 6.59 5.13
N ALA A 2 13.03 7.25 5.36
CA ALA A 2 11.80 6.94 4.63
C ALA A 2 12.00 7.43 3.19
N ARG A 3 11.95 6.51 2.22
CA ARG A 3 12.12 6.82 0.80
C ARG A 3 10.81 7.42 0.30
N ASP A 4 10.90 8.42 -0.58
CA ASP A 4 9.74 9.16 -1.11
C ASP A 4 8.57 8.23 -1.48
N PRO A 5 7.38 8.39 -0.87
CA PRO A 5 6.20 7.60 -1.20
C PRO A 5 5.81 7.70 -2.68
N ARG A 6 6.23 8.74 -3.40
CA ARG A 6 6.04 8.90 -4.85
C ARG A 6 6.91 7.97 -5.71
N ALA A 7 8.00 7.43 -5.15
CA ALA A 7 8.83 6.42 -5.82
C ALA A 7 8.27 4.99 -5.68
N ILE A 8 7.12 4.83 -5.02
CA ILE A 8 6.49 3.53 -4.83
C ILE A 8 5.81 3.09 -6.13
N PRO A 9 6.12 1.88 -6.65
CA PRO A 9 5.46 1.36 -7.84
C PRO A 9 3.95 1.23 -7.61
N ARG A 10 3.13 1.78 -8.52
CA ARG A 10 1.65 1.73 -8.45
C ARG A 10 1.11 0.31 -8.23
N ARG A 11 1.75 -0.70 -8.84
CA ARG A 11 1.42 -2.12 -8.66
C ARG A 11 1.55 -2.62 -7.21
N GLU A 12 2.48 -2.08 -6.44
CA GLU A 12 2.67 -2.44 -5.02
C GLU A 12 1.58 -1.80 -4.17
N VAL A 13 1.25 -0.52 -4.42
CA VAL A 13 0.14 0.19 -3.77
C VAL A 13 -1.19 -0.52 -4.01
N VAL A 14 -1.50 -0.86 -5.27
CA VAL A 14 -2.71 -1.60 -5.64
C VAL A 14 -2.80 -2.94 -4.92
N THR A 15 -1.68 -3.66 -4.77
CA THR A 15 -1.64 -4.93 -4.04
C THR A 15 -1.99 -4.75 -2.56
N LEU A 16 -1.48 -3.70 -1.93
CA LEU A 16 -1.79 -3.41 -0.53
C LEU A 16 -3.23 -2.96 -0.34
N LEU A 17 -3.78 -2.13 -1.24
CA LEU A 17 -5.17 -1.70 -1.17
C LEU A 17 -6.13 -2.89 -1.34
N ALA A 18 -5.88 -3.76 -2.33
CA ALA A 18 -6.65 -4.98 -2.52
C ALA A 18 -6.56 -5.93 -1.30
N TYR A 19 -5.39 -6.02 -0.66
CA TYR A 19 -5.23 -6.76 0.59
C TYR A 19 -6.04 -6.13 1.75
N ALA A 20 -5.97 -4.81 1.90
CA ALA A 20 -6.67 -4.10 2.97
C ALA A 20 -8.20 -4.23 2.84
N GLU A 21 -8.71 -4.26 1.59
CA GLU A 21 -10.13 -4.44 1.29
C GLU A 21 -10.58 -5.90 1.44
N ALA A 22 -9.80 -6.86 0.93
CA ALA A 22 -10.17 -8.27 0.93
C ALA A 22 -9.83 -9.02 2.23
N GLY A 23 -8.97 -8.46 3.09
CA GLY A 23 -8.54 -9.05 4.36
C GLY A 23 -7.64 -10.30 4.24
N SER A 24 -7.26 -10.70 3.02
CA SER A 24 -6.47 -11.92 2.78
C SER A 24 -5.56 -11.78 1.56
N HIS A 25 -4.34 -12.33 1.66
CA HIS A 25 -3.41 -12.39 0.54
C HIS A 25 -3.93 -13.23 -0.62
N LYS A 26 -4.65 -14.32 -0.33
CA LYS A 26 -5.24 -15.19 -1.35
C LYS A 26 -6.30 -14.44 -2.16
N ALA A 27 -7.19 -13.71 -1.49
CA ALA A 27 -8.22 -12.93 -2.14
C ALA A 27 -7.64 -11.75 -2.95
N ALA A 28 -6.69 -11.01 -2.38
CA ALA A 28 -5.99 -9.95 -3.11
C ALA A 28 -5.21 -10.46 -4.33
N ALA A 29 -4.60 -11.63 -4.22
CA ALA A 29 -3.90 -12.28 -5.33
C ALA A 29 -4.86 -12.68 -6.45
N HIS A 30 -6.01 -13.25 -6.10
CA HIS A 30 -7.07 -13.61 -7.04
C HIS A 30 -7.62 -12.37 -7.77
N LEU A 31 -7.93 -11.30 -7.05
CA LEU A 31 -8.42 -10.04 -7.62
C LEU A 31 -7.45 -9.40 -8.61
N LEU A 32 -6.14 -9.58 -8.40
CA LEU A 32 -5.09 -8.96 -9.20
C LEU A 32 -4.45 -9.90 -10.23
N GLY A 33 -4.90 -11.16 -10.33
CA GLY A 33 -4.31 -12.14 -11.23
C GLY A 33 -2.82 -12.43 -10.94
N ILE A 34 -2.40 -12.39 -9.69
CA ILE A 34 -1.02 -12.68 -9.25
C ILE A 34 -0.97 -13.89 -8.32
N SER A 35 0.23 -14.38 -8.01
CA SER A 35 0.37 -15.43 -7.00
C SER A 35 0.21 -14.89 -5.57
N GLU A 36 -0.25 -15.74 -4.65
CA GLU A 36 -0.34 -15.38 -3.22
C GLU A 36 1.03 -15.01 -2.63
N SER A 37 2.09 -15.72 -3.04
CA SER A 37 3.47 -15.40 -2.66
C SER A 37 3.89 -14.01 -3.14
N THR A 38 3.52 -13.63 -4.37
CA THR A 38 3.75 -12.28 -4.90
C THR A 38 2.98 -11.23 -4.10
N SER A 39 1.74 -11.51 -3.70
CA SER A 39 0.95 -10.62 -2.84
C SER A 39 1.65 -10.37 -1.49
N ARG A 40 2.07 -11.44 -0.80
CA ARG A 40 2.81 -11.36 0.47
C ARG A 40 4.10 -10.56 0.34
N GLN A 41 4.90 -10.86 -0.67
CA GLN A 41 6.18 -10.18 -0.90
C GLN A 41 5.97 -8.68 -1.13
N ARG A 42 5.02 -8.29 -1.99
CA ARG A 42 4.73 -6.89 -2.29
C ARG A 42 4.24 -6.15 -1.06
N VAL A 43 3.28 -6.70 -0.32
CA VAL A 43 2.76 -6.09 0.92
C VAL A 43 3.88 -5.92 1.95
N SER A 44 4.70 -6.95 2.17
CA SER A 44 5.81 -6.88 3.14
C SER A 44 6.84 -5.81 2.77
N GLN A 45 7.23 -5.73 1.50
CA GLN A 45 8.15 -4.69 1.02
C GLN A 45 7.54 -3.29 1.19
N LEU A 46 6.25 -3.14 0.91
CA LEU A 46 5.56 -1.86 1.00
C LEU A 46 5.43 -1.38 2.44
N VAL A 47 5.04 -2.27 3.37
CA VAL A 47 4.98 -1.98 4.80
C VAL A 47 6.32 -1.48 5.32
N ARG A 48 7.43 -2.16 4.95
CA ARG A 48 8.79 -1.74 5.29
C ARG A 48 9.16 -0.40 4.67
N ARG A 49 8.82 -0.17 3.40
CA ARG A 49 9.15 1.06 2.66
C ARG A 49 8.43 2.28 3.22
N VAL A 50 7.16 2.13 3.59
CA VAL A 50 6.31 3.16 4.21
C VAL A 50 6.64 3.35 5.71
N GLY A 51 7.52 2.51 6.29
CA GLY A 51 7.85 2.55 7.71
C GLY A 51 6.63 2.27 8.60
N ALA A 52 5.71 1.43 8.12
CA ALA A 52 4.52 1.04 8.85
C ALA A 52 4.77 -0.24 9.66
N ARG A 53 4.01 -0.43 10.74
CA ARG A 53 4.08 -1.61 11.60
C ARG A 53 3.30 -2.79 11.02
N ASN A 54 2.27 -2.49 10.23
CA ASN A 54 1.43 -3.49 9.59
C ASN A 54 0.81 -2.93 8.29
N ALA A 55 0.16 -3.81 7.52
CA ALA A 55 -0.45 -3.49 6.25
C ALA A 55 -1.61 -2.48 6.37
N ALA A 56 -2.39 -2.53 7.46
CA ALA A 56 -3.47 -1.57 7.70
C ALA A 56 -2.93 -0.14 7.88
N GLN A 57 -1.88 0.03 8.69
CA GLN A 57 -1.22 1.32 8.88
C GLN A 57 -0.56 1.81 7.58
N ALA A 58 0.04 0.90 6.79
CA ALA A 58 0.59 1.26 5.49
C ALA A 58 -0.50 1.75 4.53
N ALA A 59 -1.67 1.10 4.52
CA ALA A 59 -2.78 1.45 3.64
C ALA A 59 -3.40 2.81 4.04
N TRP A 60 -3.55 3.06 5.34
CA TRP A 60 -4.02 4.34 5.86
C TRP A 60 -3.07 5.49 5.47
N ARG A 61 -1.76 5.33 5.68
CA ARG A 61 -0.76 6.34 5.30
C ARG A 61 -0.78 6.63 3.80
N LEU A 62 -0.80 5.59 2.97
CA LEU A 62 -0.84 5.77 1.52
C LEU A 62 -2.13 6.40 1.02
N ARG A 63 -3.29 6.10 1.64
CA ARG A 63 -4.55 6.79 1.31
C ARG A 63 -4.46 8.28 1.66
N HIS A 64 -3.99 8.60 2.86
CA HIS A 64 -3.86 9.97 3.32
C HIS A 64 -2.80 10.77 2.53
N ASP A 65 -1.68 10.16 2.13
CA ASP A 65 -0.67 10.81 1.28
C ASP A 65 -1.17 11.05 -0.15
N LEU A 66 -2.05 10.18 -0.67
CA LEU A 66 -2.71 10.36 -1.97
C LEU A 66 -3.86 11.39 -1.91
N GLU A 67 -4.55 11.49 -0.77
CA GLU A 67 -5.64 12.45 -0.53
C GLU A 67 -5.13 13.84 -0.10
N GLY A 68 -3.91 13.90 0.45
CA GLY A 68 -3.25 15.12 0.92
C GLY A 68 -2.87 16.13 -0.17
N GLU A 69 -3.02 15.80 -1.46
CA GLU A 69 -2.96 16.77 -2.57
C GLU A 69 -4.30 17.51 -2.83
N GLY A 70 -5.19 17.56 -1.83
CA GLY A 70 -6.40 18.40 -1.84
C GLY A 70 -6.52 19.40 -0.68
N SER A 71 -5.58 19.40 0.26
CA SER A 71 -5.55 20.37 1.37
C SER A 71 -4.22 21.10 1.33
N GLY A 72 -4.08 21.98 0.34
CA GLY A 72 -3.26 23.16 0.54
C GLY A 72 -3.82 23.88 1.76
N ALA A 73 -3.03 24.01 2.81
CA ALA A 73 -3.26 25.10 3.75
C ALA A 73 -3.02 26.41 2.99
N PRO A 74 -3.98 27.36 3.01
CA PRO A 74 -3.62 28.76 3.11
C PRO A 74 -3.79 29.19 4.58
N GLU A 75 -2.86 30.06 4.98
CA GLU A 75 -2.76 30.72 6.29
C GLU A 75 -4.01 31.48 6.72
#